data_AF-V7D6E1-F1
#
_entry.id   AF-V7D6E1-F1
#
_cell.length_a   1.000
_cell.length_b   1.000
_cell.length_c   1.000
_cell.angle_alpha   90.00
_cell.angle_beta   90.00
_cell.angle_gamma   90.00
#
_symmetry.space_group_name_H-M   'P 1'
#
loop_
_entity.id
_entity.type
_entity.pdbx_description
1 polymer ?
#
loop_
_entity_poly.entity_id
_entity_poly.type
_entity_poly.pdbx_seq_one_letter_code
_entity_poly.pdbx_strand_id
1 'polypeptide(L)'
;MILQFKFFNTEQQETALFQTEIDLSGLVAVAESKREMIREKGKSFAQSAVPFWASELVKAMEENDEQAMGRHAIQAAMAAWLADSVFDGATKADYESSYLEFNVHPTGMVVLNRHPMARYKAPKGAPSP
;
A
#
# COMPACT_ATOMS: atom_id res chain seq x y z
N MET A 1 -7.97 -2.11 -8.08
CA MET A 1 -7.49 -0.90 -7.36
C MET A 1 -5.99 -0.79 -7.53
N ILE A 2 -5.50 0.40 -7.87
CA ILE A 2 -4.08 0.61 -8.17
C ILE A 2 -3.30 0.91 -6.89
N LEU A 3 -2.17 0.23 -6.74
CA LEU A 3 -1.15 0.52 -5.74
C LEU A 3 0.09 1.04 -6.44
N GLN A 4 0.63 2.15 -5.95
CA GLN A 4 1.84 2.77 -6.44
C GLN A 4 2.82 2.94 -5.29
N PHE A 5 4.02 2.38 -5.42
CA PHE A 5 5.11 2.54 -4.46
C PHE A 5 6.23 3.33 -5.13
N LYS A 6 6.51 4.53 -4.61
CA LYS A 6 7.63 5.36 -5.04
C LYS A 6 8.72 5.25 -3.99
N PHE A 7 9.91 4.87 -4.42
CA PHE A 7 11.07 4.73 -3.54
C PHE A 7 11.99 5.92 -3.75
N PHE A 8 12.48 6.49 -2.65
CA PHE A 8 13.31 7.67 -2.67
C PHE A 8 14.72 7.36 -2.16
N ASN A 9 15.70 8.18 -2.51
CA ASN A 9 17.00 8.22 -1.85
C ASN A 9 17.02 9.27 -0.72
N THR A 10 18.17 9.44 -0.07
CA THR A 10 18.36 10.41 1.02
C THR A 10 18.28 11.87 0.56
N GLU A 11 18.37 12.12 -0.75
CA GLU A 11 18.21 13.44 -1.38
C GLU A 11 16.76 13.71 -1.83
N GLN A 12 15.80 12.83 -1.46
CA GLN A 12 14.39 12.90 -1.86
C GLN A 12 14.16 12.80 -3.38
N GLN A 13 15.07 12.16 -4.11
CA GLN A 13 14.89 11.84 -5.51
C GLN A 13 14.26 10.45 -5.64
N GLU A 14 13.24 10.32 -6.50
CA GLU A 14 12.64 9.02 -6.83
C GLU A 14 13.67 8.14 -7.55
N THR A 15 13.98 6.98 -6.97
CA THR A 15 14.96 6.02 -7.50
C THR A 15 14.30 4.81 -8.15
N ALA A 16 13.08 4.46 -7.73
CA ALA A 16 12.34 3.36 -8.30
C ALA A 16 10.82 3.56 -8.14
N LEU A 17 10.09 2.87 -9.00
CA LEU A 17 8.64 2.83 -9.02
C LEU A 17 8.17 1.38 -9.15
N PHE A 18 7.37 0.91 -8.19
CA PHE A 18 6.63 -0.34 -8.31
C PHE A 18 5.14 -0.04 -8.38
N GLN A 19 4.45 -0.68 -9.33
CA GLN A 19 3.02 -0.51 -9.50
C GLN A 19 2.35 -1.85 -9.73
N THR A 20 1.20 -2.06 -9.08
CA THR A 20 0.37 -3.23 -9.30
C THR A 20 -1.10 -2.88 -9.17
N GLU A 21 -1.94 -3.68 -9.79
CA GLU A 21 -3.37 -3.69 -9.52
C GLU A 21 -3.72 -4.85 -8.57
N ILE A 22 -4.68 -4.62 -7.69
CA ILE A 22 -5.21 -5.62 -6.77
C ILE A 22 -6.74 -5.68 -6.84
N ASP A 23 -7.28 -6.86 -6.50
CA ASP A 23 -8.71 -7.00 -6.18
C ASP A 23 -9.00 -6.45 -4.78
N LEU A 24 -9.62 -5.27 -4.74
CA LEU A 24 -10.02 -4.63 -3.48
C LEU A 24 -11.10 -5.43 -2.76
N SER A 25 -12.01 -6.10 -3.48
CA SER A 25 -13.09 -6.87 -2.83
C SER A 25 -12.53 -8.07 -2.09
N GLY A 26 -11.63 -8.83 -2.73
CA GLY A 26 -10.88 -9.90 -2.08
C GLY A 26 -10.04 -9.41 -0.90
N LEU A 27 -9.35 -8.28 -1.04
CA LEU A 27 -8.57 -7.68 0.05
C LEU A 27 -9.46 -7.36 1.26
N VAL A 28 -10.60 -6.68 1.04
CA VAL A 28 -11.53 -6.31 2.12
C VAL A 28 -12.10 -7.55 2.79
N ALA A 29 -12.52 -8.56 2.02
CA ALA A 29 -13.04 -9.80 2.57
C ALA A 29 -12.05 -10.48 3.52
N VAL A 30 -10.77 -10.52 3.16
CA VAL A 30 -9.71 -11.04 4.05
C VAL A 30 -9.46 -10.11 5.23
N ALA A 31 -9.46 -8.80 5.02
CA ALA A 31 -9.24 -7.81 6.07
C ALA A 31 -10.31 -7.87 7.16
N GLU A 32 -11.58 -8.09 6.82
CA GLU A 32 -12.67 -8.20 7.79
C GLU A 32 -12.38 -9.23 8.88
N SER A 33 -11.76 -10.36 8.53
CA SER A 33 -11.34 -11.40 9.49
C SER A 33 -10.29 -10.95 10.52
N LYS A 34 -9.60 -9.83 10.26
CA LYS A 34 -8.52 -9.29 11.10
C LYS A 34 -8.97 -8.11 11.95
N ARG A 35 -10.20 -7.60 11.79
CA ARG A 35 -10.63 -6.34 12.42
C ARG A 35 -10.63 -6.37 13.94
N GLU A 36 -11.05 -7.46 14.55
CA GLU A 36 -11.06 -7.58 16.02
C GLU A 36 -9.65 -7.52 16.59
N MET A 37 -8.74 -8.31 16.02
CA MET A 37 -7.32 -8.27 16.37
C MET A 37 -6.73 -6.85 16.24
N ILE A 38 -7.07 -6.13 15.17
CA ILE A 38 -6.59 -4.75 14.96
C ILE A 38 -7.15 -3.79 16.01
N ARG A 39 -8.43 -3.93 16.40
CA ARG A 39 -9.02 -3.14 17.49
C ARG A 39 -8.30 -3.39 18.81
N GLU A 40 -8.01 -4.65 19.13
CA GLU A 40 -7.31 -5.04 20.35
C GLU A 40 -5.87 -4.52 20.39
N LYS A 41 -5.14 -4.62 19.26
CA LYS A 41 -3.75 -4.15 19.13
C LYS A 41 -3.62 -2.62 19.08
N GLY A 42 -4.68 -1.93 18.64
CA GLY A 42 -4.76 -0.49 18.57
C GLY A 42 -4.13 0.13 17.32
N LYS A 43 -4.34 1.45 17.18
CA LYS A 43 -4.02 2.24 15.97
C LYS A 43 -2.54 2.20 15.61
N SER A 44 -1.65 2.38 16.59
CA SER A 44 -0.20 2.40 16.33
C SER A 44 0.29 1.08 15.74
N PHE A 45 -0.22 -0.07 16.20
CA PHE A 45 0.13 -1.36 15.64
C PHE A 45 -0.30 -1.48 14.17
N ALA A 46 -1.55 -1.09 13.87
CA ALA A 46 -2.09 -1.15 12.51
C ALA A 46 -1.30 -0.25 11.54
N GLN A 47 -0.97 0.97 11.97
CA GLN A 47 -0.22 1.92 11.16
C GLN A 47 1.23 1.49 10.95
N SER A 48 1.89 0.91 11.96
CA SER A 48 3.27 0.41 11.84
C SER A 48 3.42 -0.80 10.90
N ALA A 49 2.34 -1.51 10.59
CA ALA A 49 2.38 -2.60 9.63
C ALA A 49 2.59 -2.12 8.18
N VAL A 50 2.18 -0.88 7.85
CA VAL A 50 2.39 -0.30 6.52
C VAL A 50 3.89 -0.16 6.18
N PRO A 51 4.72 0.54 6.98
CA PRO A 51 6.16 0.64 6.71
C PRO A 51 6.89 -0.69 6.82
N PHE A 52 6.41 -1.63 7.66
CA PHE A 52 6.95 -2.98 7.70
C PHE A 52 6.79 -3.68 6.35
N TRP A 53 5.58 -3.76 5.80
CA TRP A 53 5.34 -4.44 4.52
C TRP A 53 5.95 -3.71 3.32
N ALA A 54 6.04 -2.38 3.37
CA ALA A 54 6.79 -1.63 2.36
C ALA A 54 8.29 -1.96 2.39
N SER A 55 8.87 -2.23 3.56
CA SER A 55 10.27 -2.66 3.69
C SER A 55 10.47 -4.09 3.16
N GLU A 56 9.52 -4.99 3.39
CA GLU A 56 9.57 -6.34 2.79
C GLU A 56 9.44 -6.29 1.26
N LEU A 57 8.67 -5.34 0.72
CA LEU A 57 8.62 -5.10 -0.72
C LEU A 57 9.98 -4.65 -1.26
N VAL A 58 10.71 -3.76 -0.58
CA VAL A 58 12.08 -3.36 -0.98
C VAL A 58 13.01 -4.57 -1.06
N LYS A 59 13.00 -5.43 -0.03
CA LYS A 59 13.82 -6.66 -0.03
C LYS A 59 13.49 -7.57 -1.21
N ALA A 60 12.20 -7.79 -1.46
CA ALA A 60 11.76 -8.58 -2.59
C ALA A 60 12.18 -7.99 -3.94
N MET A 61 12.22 -6.65 -4.08
CA MET A 61 12.75 -5.98 -5.26
C MET A 61 14.25 -6.21 -5.44
N GLU A 62 15.03 -6.12 -4.36
CA GLU A 62 16.48 -6.40 -4.38
C GLU A 62 16.78 -7.84 -4.79
N GLU A 63 15.92 -8.78 -4.37
CA GLU A 63 15.99 -10.20 -4.69
C GLU A 63 15.38 -10.55 -6.06
N ASN A 64 14.73 -9.60 -6.74
CA ASN A 64 13.93 -9.81 -7.96
C ASN A 64 12.84 -10.90 -7.81
N ASP A 65 12.23 -11.03 -6.63
CA ASP A 65 11.10 -11.93 -6.38
C ASP A 65 9.77 -11.22 -6.66
N GLU A 66 9.33 -11.26 -7.92
CA GLU A 66 8.06 -10.66 -8.36
C GLU A 66 6.85 -11.16 -7.58
N GLN A 67 6.87 -12.45 -7.17
CA GLN A 67 5.77 -13.04 -6.43
C GLN A 67 5.69 -12.48 -5.01
N ALA A 68 6.84 -12.33 -4.34
CA ALA A 68 6.92 -11.67 -3.05
C ALA A 68 6.56 -10.19 -3.14
N MET A 69 7.00 -9.48 -4.17
CA MET A 69 6.66 -8.07 -4.39
C MET A 69 5.13 -7.86 -4.42
N GLY A 70 4.42 -8.63 -5.23
CA GLY A 70 2.95 -8.57 -5.30
C GLY A 70 2.28 -8.86 -3.95
N ARG A 71 2.75 -9.89 -3.23
CA ARG A 71 2.23 -10.23 -1.90
C ARG A 71 2.44 -9.10 -0.89
N HIS A 72 3.65 -8.55 -0.82
CA HIS A 72 3.98 -7.49 0.15
C HIS A 72 3.23 -6.18 -0.13
N ALA A 73 3.04 -5.84 -1.41
CA ALA A 73 2.20 -4.72 -1.79
C ALA A 73 0.73 -4.89 -1.33
N ILE A 74 0.16 -6.08 -1.51
CA ILE A 74 -1.20 -6.41 -1.00
C ILE A 74 -1.25 -6.30 0.52
N GLN A 75 -0.24 -6.80 1.24
CA GLN A 75 -0.20 -6.71 2.70
C GLN A 75 -0.09 -5.27 3.21
N ALA A 76 0.71 -4.42 2.55
CA ALA A 76 0.79 -3.00 2.87
C ALA A 76 -0.55 -2.28 2.64
N ALA A 77 -1.23 -2.56 1.53
CA ALA A 77 -2.57 -2.04 1.26
C ALA A 77 -3.62 -2.54 2.27
N MET A 78 -3.53 -3.79 2.72
CA MET A 78 -4.42 -4.36 3.72
C MET A 78 -4.21 -3.72 5.09
N ALA A 79 -2.96 -3.49 5.48
CA ALA A 79 -2.62 -2.77 6.71
C ALA A 79 -3.18 -1.34 6.68
N ALA A 80 -3.00 -0.63 5.57
CA ALA A 80 -3.56 0.70 5.36
C ALA A 80 -5.09 0.71 5.48
N TRP A 81 -5.76 -0.19 4.76
CA TRP A 81 -7.21 -0.35 4.82
C TRP A 81 -7.70 -0.63 6.24
N LEU A 82 -7.05 -1.54 6.97
CA LEU A 82 -7.42 -1.89 8.34
C LEU A 82 -7.25 -0.71 9.30
N ALA A 83 -6.16 0.04 9.19
CA ALA A 83 -5.95 1.23 10.01
C ALA A 83 -7.04 2.28 9.73
N ASP A 84 -7.23 2.65 8.47
CA ASP A 84 -8.18 3.68 8.05
C ASP A 84 -9.62 3.29 8.37
N SER A 85 -10.04 2.06 8.07
CA SER A 85 -11.43 1.61 8.25
C SER A 85 -11.81 1.36 9.71
N VAL A 86 -10.84 1.02 10.58
CA VAL A 86 -11.10 0.77 12.00
C VAL A 86 -11.03 2.06 12.81
N PHE A 87 -10.07 2.95 12.52
CA PHE A 87 -9.78 4.10 13.39
C PHE A 87 -10.16 5.44 12.78
N ASP A 88 -10.29 5.55 11.46
CA ASP A 88 -10.56 6.80 10.75
C ASP A 88 -11.88 6.77 9.96
N GLY A 89 -12.62 5.66 10.02
CA GLY A 89 -13.97 5.51 9.45
C GLY A 89 -14.02 5.36 7.93
N ALA A 90 -12.90 5.06 7.27
CA ALA A 90 -12.87 4.89 5.81
C ALA A 90 -13.74 3.71 5.35
N THR A 91 -14.39 3.90 4.22
CA THR A 91 -15.30 2.93 3.59
C THR A 91 -14.70 2.33 2.32
N LYS A 92 -15.27 1.23 1.85
CA LYS A 92 -14.78 0.55 0.65
C LYS A 92 -14.89 1.47 -0.57
N ALA A 93 -15.96 2.26 -0.64
CA ALA A 93 -16.18 3.23 -1.71
C ALA A 93 -15.09 4.32 -1.76
N ASP A 94 -14.55 4.73 -0.60
CA ASP A 94 -13.44 5.69 -0.54
C ASP A 94 -12.18 5.12 -1.21
N TYR A 95 -11.94 3.81 -1.07
CA TYR A 95 -10.82 3.11 -1.70
C TYR A 95 -11.10 2.75 -3.16
N GLU A 96 -12.32 2.35 -3.51
CA GLU A 96 -12.72 2.06 -4.90
C GLU A 96 -12.57 3.27 -5.82
N SER A 97 -12.84 4.46 -5.30
CA SER A 97 -12.70 5.73 -6.03
C SER A 97 -11.28 6.29 -6.03
N SER A 98 -10.30 5.56 -5.49
CA SER A 98 -8.94 6.02 -5.28
C SER A 98 -7.87 5.04 -5.78
N TYR A 99 -6.67 5.56 -6.02
CA TYR A 99 -5.44 4.76 -5.97
C TYR A 99 -4.64 5.13 -4.73
N LEU A 100 -3.81 4.19 -4.27
CA LEU A 100 -2.94 4.40 -3.13
C LEU A 100 -1.51 4.65 -3.61
N GLU A 101 -0.91 5.73 -3.15
CA GLU A 101 0.50 6.04 -3.34
C GLU A 101 1.24 5.91 -2.01
N PHE A 102 2.26 5.06 -1.98
CA PHE A 102 3.16 4.85 -0.86
C PHE A 102 4.51 5.46 -1.23
N ASN A 103 4.86 6.57 -0.58
CA ASN A 103 6.17 7.19 -0.72
C ASN A 103 7.10 6.63 0.35
N VAL A 104 8.03 5.78 -0.07
CA VAL A 104 8.94 5.01 0.79
C VAL A 104 10.29 5.71 0.85
N HIS A 105 10.62 6.25 2.03
CA HIS A 105 11.90 6.89 2.32
C HIS A 105 12.95 5.82 2.69
N PRO A 106 14.25 6.02 2.43
CA PRO A 106 15.30 5.03 2.73
C PRO A 106 15.48 4.75 4.23
N THR A 107 14.87 5.56 5.11
CA THR A 107 14.83 5.30 6.55
C THR A 107 13.70 4.35 6.97
N GLY A 108 12.91 3.84 6.01
CA GLY A 108 11.72 3.01 6.26
C GLY A 108 10.46 3.79 6.60
N MET A 109 10.50 5.13 6.61
CA MET A 109 9.30 5.95 6.74
C MET A 109 8.46 5.84 5.47
N VAL A 110 7.14 5.70 5.64
CA VAL A 110 6.19 5.66 4.53
C VAL A 110 5.16 6.75 4.69
N VAL A 111 4.99 7.57 3.66
CA VAL A 111 3.86 8.49 3.52
C VAL A 111 2.84 7.83 2.60
N LEU A 112 1.68 7.50 3.15
CA LEU A 112 0.55 6.98 2.39
C LEU A 112 -0.36 8.13 1.96
N ASN A 113 -0.57 8.26 0.66
CA ASN A 113 -1.52 9.18 0.07
C ASN A 113 -2.62 8.40 -0.65
N ARG A 114 -3.88 8.75 -0.36
CA ARG A 114 -5.04 8.30 -1.12
C ARG A 114 -5.40 9.38 -2.13
N HIS A 115 -5.26 9.06 -3.41
CA HIS A 115 -5.53 10.00 -4.49
C HIS A 115 -6.77 9.58 -5.27
N PRO A 116 -7.64 10.52 -5.69
CA PRO A 116 -8.77 10.20 -6.55
C PRO A 116 -8.32 9.53 -7.84
N MET A 117 -9.01 8.49 -8.28
CA MET A 117 -8.71 7.79 -9.54
C MET A 117 -8.71 8.72 -10.77
N ALA A 118 -9.52 9.79 -10.74
CA ALA A 118 -9.52 10.81 -11.80
C ALA A 118 -8.17 11.53 -11.99
N ARG A 119 -7.27 11.48 -10.99
CA ARG A 119 -5.91 12.05 -11.06
C ARG A 119 -4.87 11.04 -11.49
N TYR A 120 -5.21 9.76 -11.56
CA TYR A 120 -4.28 8.73 -11.97
C TYR A 120 -3.83 8.95 -13.41
N LYS A 121 -2.52 8.99 -13.61
CA LYS A 121 -1.89 9.00 -14.93
C LYS A 121 -0.95 7.81 -14.96
N ALA A 122 -1.21 6.87 -15.85
CA ALA A 122 -0.33 5.72 -16.01
C ALA A 122 1.12 6.20 -16.25
N PRO A 123 2.09 5.69 -15.48
CA PRO A 123 3.50 5.94 -15.75
C PRO A 123 3.84 5.49 -17.18
N LYS A 124 4.78 6.17 -17.83
CA LYS A 124 5.26 5.74 -19.16
C LYS A 124 5.81 4.32 -19.05
N GLY A 125 5.23 3.38 -19.80
CA GLY A 125 5.65 1.97 -19.82
C GLY A 125 4.90 1.05 -18.85
N ALA A 126 3.89 1.54 -18.12
CA ALA A 126 2.99 0.65 -17.38
C ALA A 126 2.22 -0.27 -18.36
N PRO A 127 2.03 -1.56 -18.04
CA PRO A 127 1.20 -2.44 -18.86
C PRO A 127 -0.21 -1.84 -18.94
N SER A 128 -0.72 -1.70 -20.16
CA SER A 128 -2.12 -1.30 -20.39
C SER A 128 -3.05 -2.35 -19.81
N PRO A 129 -4.20 -1.95 -19.23
CA PRO A 129 -5.24 -2.89 -18.81
C PRO A 129 -5.81 -3.67 -19.99
#